data_AF-A0A0F8XH10-F1
#
_entry.id   AF-A0A0F8XH10-F1
#
_cell.length_a   1.000
_cell.length_b   1.000
_cell.length_c   1.000
_cell.angle_alpha   90.00
_cell.angle_beta   90.00
_cell.angle_gamma   90.00
#
_symmetry.space_group_name_H-M   'P 1'
#
loop_
_entity.id
_entity.type
_entity.pdbx_description
1 polymer ?
#
loop_
_entity_poly.entity_id
_entity_poly.type
_entity_poly.pdbx_seq_one_letter_code
_entity_poly.pdbx_strand_id
1 'polypeptide(L)'
;MKFGSIQITKKRKARDCDHCEEPLKLGEFHATVTIRAKAKKSGKHWFANWHLHMKCLSIWLLVQLMARQDRRKAAGRPKGTGLGLSPENKKKRLALCKKRMRILQEIAICSPKDKQLEGLYRKFDAVKRDLEYVGGPASINHRTTLDMDTIERKLVYGRSLCSIRTEGQMDSPVSVVEAGQK
;
A
#
# COMPACT_ATOMS: atom_id res chain seq x y z
N MET A 1 27.69 4.29 -9.22
CA MET A 1 28.21 3.20 -10.08
C MET A 1 27.18 2.90 -11.17
N LYS A 2 27.51 3.03 -12.47
CA LYS A 2 26.57 2.73 -13.57
C LYS A 2 26.48 1.21 -13.76
N PHE A 3 25.30 0.63 -13.51
CA PHE A 3 25.07 -0.83 -13.52
C PHE A 3 24.87 -1.44 -14.92
N GLY A 4 24.70 -0.59 -15.94
CA GLY A 4 24.59 -1.00 -17.33
C GLY A 4 24.58 0.21 -18.27
N SER A 5 24.69 -0.05 -19.56
CA SER A 5 24.65 0.95 -20.63
C SER A 5 23.74 0.48 -21.75
N ILE A 6 22.99 1.41 -22.34
CA ILE A 6 22.27 1.20 -23.59
C ILE A 6 22.99 2.03 -24.65
N GLN A 7 23.37 1.38 -25.75
CA GLN A 7 24.02 2.01 -26.89
C GLN A 7 23.16 1.82 -28.13
N ILE A 8 22.92 2.88 -28.89
CA ILE A 8 22.25 2.81 -30.18
C ILE A 8 23.32 2.84 -31.26
N THR A 9 23.38 1.82 -32.10
CA THR A 9 24.40 1.71 -33.15
C THR A 9 23.79 1.21 -34.46
N LYS A 10 24.36 1.65 -35.59
CA LYS A 10 24.00 1.12 -36.91
C LYS A 10 24.60 -0.27 -37.08
N LYS A 11 23.80 -1.26 -37.45
CA LYS A 11 24.26 -2.66 -37.53
C LYS A 11 25.23 -2.84 -38.70
N ARG A 12 26.39 -3.45 -38.42
CA ARG A 12 27.44 -3.74 -39.42
C ARG A 12 27.65 -5.24 -39.69
N LYS A 13 27.09 -6.13 -38.87
CA LYS A 13 27.23 -7.60 -38.98
C LYS A 13 25.88 -8.25 -38.78
N ALA A 14 25.58 -9.34 -39.49
CA ALA A 14 24.34 -10.07 -39.32
C ALA A 14 24.26 -10.66 -37.90
N ARG A 15 23.10 -10.50 -37.25
CA ARG A 15 22.76 -11.10 -35.95
C ARG A 15 21.26 -10.97 -35.75
N ASP A 16 20.67 -11.89 -34.99
CA ASP A 16 19.26 -11.84 -34.65
C ASP A 16 18.99 -11.01 -33.40
N CYS A 17 17.74 -10.57 -33.26
CA CYS A 17 17.29 -9.89 -32.07
C CYS A 17 17.12 -10.88 -30.92
N ASP A 18 17.74 -10.59 -29.77
CA ASP A 18 17.67 -11.45 -28.58
C ASP A 18 16.28 -11.40 -27.88
N HIS A 19 15.25 -10.82 -28.50
CA HIS A 19 13.87 -10.77 -27.97
C HIS A 19 12.84 -11.44 -28.87
N CYS A 20 12.81 -11.12 -30.17
CA CYS A 20 11.85 -11.69 -31.11
C CYS A 20 12.48 -12.72 -32.06
N GLU A 21 13.80 -12.97 -31.96
CA GLU A 21 14.55 -13.93 -32.78
C GLU A 21 14.54 -13.61 -34.29
N GLU A 22 13.93 -12.50 -34.70
CA GLU A 22 14.00 -11.97 -36.07
C GLU A 22 15.38 -11.32 -36.34
N PRO A 23 15.87 -11.37 -37.60
CA PRO A 23 17.15 -10.77 -37.96
C PRO A 23 17.18 -9.25 -37.77
N LEU A 24 18.31 -8.75 -37.26
CA LEU A 24 18.62 -7.31 -37.26
C LEU A 24 19.15 -6.93 -38.66
N LYS A 25 18.36 -6.15 -39.40
CA LYS A 25 18.73 -5.72 -40.76
C LYS A 25 20.02 -4.93 -40.75
N LEU A 26 20.90 -5.23 -41.71
CA LEU A 26 22.14 -4.50 -41.91
C LEU A 26 21.83 -3.05 -42.27
N GLY A 27 22.59 -2.12 -41.68
CA GLY A 27 22.36 -0.69 -41.90
C GLY A 27 21.21 -0.07 -41.10
N GLU A 28 20.39 -0.84 -40.39
CA GLU A 28 19.40 -0.26 -39.48
C GLU A 28 19.99 0.03 -38.10
N PHE A 29 19.36 0.97 -37.38
CA PHE A 29 19.69 1.24 -35.98
C PHE A 29 19.15 0.13 -35.09
N HIS A 30 19.98 -0.33 -34.16
CA HIS A 30 19.60 -1.29 -33.14
C HIS A 30 20.14 -0.86 -31.78
N ALA A 31 19.50 -1.34 -30.72
CA ALA A 31 19.93 -1.11 -29.36
C ALA A 31 20.82 -2.28 -28.91
N THR A 32 21.95 -1.96 -28.28
CA THR A 32 22.76 -2.91 -27.53
C THR A 32 22.65 -2.55 -26.05
N VAL A 33 22.13 -3.47 -25.25
CA VAL A 33 22.04 -3.35 -23.80
C VAL A 33 23.16 -4.17 -23.18
N THR A 34 24.04 -3.52 -22.43
CA THR A 34 25.12 -4.18 -21.69
C THR A 34 24.88 -4.03 -20.20
N ILE A 35 24.77 -5.16 -19.50
CA ILE A 35 24.69 -5.19 -18.03
C ILE A 35 25.99 -5.76 -17.48
N ARG A 36 26.60 -5.03 -16.56
CA ARG A 36 27.76 -5.51 -15.80
C ARG A 36 27.28 -6.13 -14.50
N ALA A 37 27.54 -7.42 -14.32
CA ALA A 37 27.23 -8.14 -13.10
C ALA A 37 28.51 -8.52 -12.34
N LYS A 38 28.38 -8.74 -11.03
CA LYS A 38 29.47 -9.20 -10.16
C LYS A 38 29.01 -10.48 -9.45
N ALA A 39 29.80 -11.54 -9.54
CA ALA A 39 29.55 -12.77 -8.80
C ALA A 39 29.74 -12.51 -7.29
N LYS A 40 28.75 -12.87 -6.47
CA LYS A 40 28.77 -12.59 -5.03
C LYS A 40 29.91 -13.30 -4.29
N LYS A 41 30.23 -14.54 -4.67
CA LYS A 41 31.22 -15.39 -3.98
C LYS A 41 32.66 -15.13 -4.44
N SER A 42 32.89 -14.98 -5.75
CA SER A 42 34.25 -14.85 -6.31
C SER A 42 34.66 -13.41 -6.60
N GLY A 43 33.72 -12.46 -6.58
CA GLY A 43 33.97 -11.07 -6.97
C GLY A 43 34.23 -10.86 -8.47
N LYS A 44 34.31 -11.92 -9.29
CA LYS A 44 34.54 -11.84 -10.73
C LYS A 44 33.40 -11.09 -11.42
N HIS A 45 33.76 -10.21 -12.35
CA HIS A 45 32.81 -9.50 -13.19
C HIS A 45 32.50 -10.29 -14.46
N TRP A 46 31.26 -10.20 -14.91
CA TRP A 46 30.86 -10.69 -16.23
C TRP A 46 29.88 -9.70 -16.86
N PHE A 47 29.80 -9.76 -18.19
CA PHE A 47 28.99 -8.86 -18.99
C PHE A 47 27.92 -9.68 -19.71
N ALA A 48 26.69 -9.19 -19.66
CA ALA A 48 25.59 -9.70 -20.45
C ALA A 48 25.24 -8.66 -21.51
N ASN A 49 25.18 -9.07 -22.77
CA ASN A 49 24.88 -8.20 -23.90
C ASN A 49 23.62 -8.70 -24.62
N TRP A 50 22.68 -7.79 -24.83
CA TRP A 50 21.49 -8.02 -25.66
C TRP A 50 21.48 -7.05 -26.83
N HIS A 51 21.16 -7.53 -28.01
CA HIS A 51 20.97 -6.80 -29.25
C HIS A 51 19.51 -6.87 -29.63
N LEU A 52 18.88 -5.71 -29.68
CA LEU A 52 17.43 -5.58 -29.81
C LEU A 52 17.11 -4.65 -30.97
N HIS A 53 16.05 -4.95 -31.72
CA HIS A 53 15.45 -3.91 -32.57
C HIS A 53 15.03 -2.73 -31.68
N MET A 54 14.97 -1.53 -32.27
CA MET A 54 14.48 -0.36 -31.56
C MET A 54 13.04 -0.56 -31.04
N LYS A 55 12.18 -1.23 -31.82
CA LYS A 55 10.82 -1.62 -31.39
C LYS A 55 10.82 -2.53 -30.15
N CYS A 56 11.73 -3.52 -30.14
CA CYS A 56 11.82 -4.55 -29.11
C CYS A 56 12.42 -4.06 -27.79
N LEU A 57 13.19 -2.96 -27.81
CA LEU A 57 13.81 -2.39 -26.61
C LEU A 57 12.77 -2.04 -25.54
N SER A 58 11.64 -1.45 -25.94
CA SER A 58 10.58 -1.03 -25.02
C SER A 58 9.94 -2.23 -24.30
N ILE A 59 9.61 -3.27 -25.05
CA ILE A 59 9.03 -4.52 -24.52
C ILE A 59 10.03 -5.20 -23.59
N TRP A 60 11.29 -5.28 -23.99
CA TRP A 60 12.35 -5.87 -23.16
C TRP A 60 12.48 -5.14 -21.81
N LEU A 61 12.50 -3.81 -21.82
CA LEU A 61 12.57 -3.02 -20.58
C LEU A 61 11.37 -3.26 -19.66
N LEU A 62 10.17 -3.39 -20.22
CA LEU A 62 8.96 -3.69 -19.47
C LEU A 62 9.03 -5.08 -18.82
N VAL A 63 9.46 -6.11 -19.56
CA VAL A 63 9.65 -7.46 -19.04
C VAL A 63 10.64 -7.47 -17.88
N GLN A 64 11.77 -6.76 -17.99
CA GLN A 64 12.75 -6.65 -16.90
C GLN A 64 12.17 -5.95 -15.66
N LEU A 65 11.34 -4.93 -15.85
CA LEU A 65 10.66 -4.23 -14.76
C LEU A 65 9.69 -5.16 -14.04
N MET A 66 8.86 -5.90 -14.78
CA MET A 66 7.91 -6.87 -14.22
C MET A 66 8.64 -7.99 -13.47
N ALA A 67 9.66 -8.61 -14.07
CA ALA A 67 10.46 -9.65 -13.42
C ALA A 67 11.15 -9.15 -12.14
N ARG A 68 11.53 -7.86 -12.07
CA ARG A 68 12.04 -7.26 -10.82
C ARG A 68 10.95 -7.10 -9.77
N GLN A 69 9.76 -6.68 -10.15
CA GLN A 69 8.62 -6.56 -9.24
C GLN A 69 8.22 -7.94 -8.69
N ASP A 70 8.17 -8.96 -9.52
CA ASP A 70 7.78 -10.30 -9.08
C ASP A 70 8.83 -10.95 -8.17
N ARG A 71 10.13 -10.78 -8.47
CA ARG A 71 11.20 -11.18 -7.54
C ARG A 71 11.10 -10.48 -6.19
N ARG A 72 10.66 -9.22 -6.14
CA ARG A 72 10.41 -8.51 -4.87
C ARG A 72 9.20 -9.07 -4.12
N LYS A 73 8.13 -9.46 -4.83
CA LYS A 73 6.97 -10.12 -4.22
C LYS A 73 7.37 -11.49 -3.65
N ALA A 74 8.11 -12.29 -4.42
CA ALA A 74 8.55 -13.63 -4.02
C ALA A 74 9.57 -13.61 -2.87
N ALA A 75 10.50 -12.65 -2.86
CA ALA A 75 11.49 -12.51 -1.79
C ALA A 75 10.88 -12.00 -0.46
N GLY A 76 9.63 -11.52 -0.48
CA GLY A 76 8.98 -10.92 0.68
C GLY A 76 9.70 -9.65 1.18
N ARG A 77 9.23 -9.13 2.32
CA ARG A 77 9.97 -8.08 3.05
C ARG A 77 11.22 -8.75 3.66
N PRO A 78 12.42 -8.15 3.59
CA PRO A 78 13.62 -8.70 4.23
C PRO A 78 13.35 -9.16 5.67
N LYS A 79 13.89 -10.31 6.10
CA LYS A 79 13.74 -10.78 7.48
C LYS A 79 14.18 -9.67 8.45
N GLY A 80 13.32 -9.34 9.43
CA GLY A 80 13.53 -8.22 10.36
C GLY A 80 12.97 -6.88 9.91
N THR A 81 12.42 -6.77 8.69
CA THR A 81 11.75 -5.55 8.22
C THR A 81 10.23 -5.69 8.29
N GLY A 82 9.55 -4.70 8.86
CA GLY A 82 8.11 -4.70 9.13
C GLY A 82 7.79 -4.71 10.61
N LEU A 83 6.50 -4.68 10.94
CA LEU A 83 6.05 -4.78 12.33
C LEU A 83 6.45 -6.17 12.85
N GLY A 84 7.34 -6.21 13.86
CA GLY A 84 7.88 -7.40 14.50
C GLY A 84 6.87 -8.20 15.32
N LEU A 85 5.64 -8.31 14.82
CA LEU A 85 4.52 -8.93 15.49
C LEU A 85 4.55 -10.46 15.33
N SER A 86 4.05 -11.15 16.34
CA SER A 86 3.76 -12.58 16.27
C SER A 86 2.78 -12.89 15.12
N PRO A 87 2.79 -14.12 14.57
CA PRO A 87 1.84 -14.51 13.51
C PRO A 87 0.38 -14.27 13.87
N GLU A 88 0.01 -14.50 15.13
CA GLU A 88 -1.33 -14.25 15.66
C GLU A 88 -1.68 -12.76 15.67
N ASN A 89 -0.78 -11.90 16.17
CA ASN A 89 -0.97 -10.46 16.17
C ASN A 89 -1.01 -9.90 14.75
N LYS A 90 -0.25 -10.47 13.81
CA LYS A 90 -0.37 -10.12 12.37
C LYS A 90 -1.77 -10.42 11.84
N LYS A 91 -2.32 -11.60 12.14
CA LYS A 91 -3.67 -12.01 11.71
C LYS A 91 -4.74 -11.12 12.35
N LYS A 92 -4.64 -10.86 13.65
CA LYS A 92 -5.55 -9.97 14.40
C LYS A 92 -5.50 -8.54 13.85
N ARG A 93 -4.29 -8.01 13.62
CA ARG A 93 -4.09 -6.68 13.03
C ARG A 93 -4.67 -6.59 11.62
N LEU A 94 -4.49 -7.62 10.78
CA LEU A 94 -5.08 -7.66 9.45
C LEU A 94 -6.62 -7.63 9.50
N ALA A 95 -7.22 -8.38 10.42
CA ALA A 95 -8.67 -8.39 10.62
C ALA A 95 -9.18 -7.00 11.06
N LEU A 96 -8.49 -6.34 11.98
CA LEU A 96 -8.79 -4.98 12.41
C LEU A 96 -8.65 -3.96 11.27
N CYS A 97 -7.60 -4.05 10.45
CA CYS A 97 -7.45 -3.20 9.27
C CYS A 97 -8.60 -3.38 8.27
N LYS A 98 -9.04 -4.62 8.03
CA LYS A 98 -10.21 -4.90 7.18
C LYS A 98 -11.50 -4.33 7.78
N LYS A 99 -11.71 -4.51 9.09
CA LYS A 99 -12.86 -3.96 9.81
C LYS A 99 -12.90 -2.44 9.74
N ARG A 100 -11.75 -1.78 9.95
CA ARG A 100 -11.61 -0.33 9.79
C ARG A 100 -11.98 0.12 8.38
N MET A 101 -11.53 -0.59 7.35
CA MET A 101 -11.87 -0.25 5.96
C MET A 101 -13.37 -0.34 5.68
N ARG A 102 -14.06 -1.37 6.21
CA ARG A 102 -15.53 -1.48 6.09
C ARG A 102 -16.25 -0.30 6.75
N ILE A 103 -15.82 0.11 7.94
CA ILE A 103 -16.38 1.27 8.64
C ILE A 103 -16.18 2.55 7.81
N LEU A 104 -14.99 2.73 7.21
CA LEU A 104 -14.73 3.88 6.32
C LEU A 104 -15.62 3.88 5.08
N GLN A 105 -15.91 2.70 4.52
CA GLN A 105 -16.86 2.56 3.41
C GLN A 105 -18.29 2.92 3.84
N GLU A 106 -18.74 2.46 5.01
CA GLU A 106 -20.04 2.83 5.58
C GLU A 106 -20.15 4.36 5.77
N ILE A 107 -19.12 5.00 6.34
CA ILE A 107 -19.07 6.47 6.52
C ILE A 107 -19.09 7.19 5.17
N ALA A 108 -18.42 6.64 4.14
CA ALA A 108 -18.40 7.23 2.81
C ALA A 108 -19.82 7.34 2.22
N ILE A 109 -20.66 6.32 2.45
CA ILE A 109 -22.05 6.25 1.97
C ILE A 109 -22.99 7.19 2.75
N CYS A 110 -22.77 7.39 4.05
CA CYS A 110 -23.63 8.26 4.87
C CYS A 110 -23.67 9.71 4.36
N SER A 111 -24.81 10.37 4.54
CA SER A 111 -24.94 11.80 4.22
C SER A 111 -24.09 12.67 5.16
N PRO A 112 -23.63 13.86 4.72
CA PRO A 112 -23.02 14.82 5.63
C PRO A 112 -24.02 15.21 6.72
N LYS A 113 -23.65 14.98 8.00
CA LYS A 113 -24.47 15.21 9.21
C LYS A 113 -25.49 14.15 9.61
N ASP A 114 -25.37 12.93 9.08
CA ASP A 114 -26.21 11.80 9.51
C ASP A 114 -26.04 11.47 11.01
N LYS A 115 -27.13 11.15 11.71
CA LYS A 115 -27.12 10.71 13.12
C LYS A 115 -26.37 9.38 13.30
N GLN A 116 -26.33 8.53 12.26
CA GLN A 116 -25.61 7.26 12.28
C GLN A 116 -24.09 7.44 12.40
N LEU A 117 -23.55 8.63 12.06
CA LEU A 117 -22.12 8.93 12.14
C LEU A 117 -21.59 8.83 13.58
N GLU A 118 -22.42 9.06 14.60
CA GLU A 118 -22.05 8.88 16.00
C GLU A 118 -21.65 7.42 16.28
N GLY A 119 -22.52 6.47 15.89
CA GLY A 119 -22.29 5.04 16.08
C GLY A 119 -21.10 4.53 15.26
N LEU A 120 -20.95 5.02 14.02
CA LEU A 120 -19.82 4.67 13.16
C LEU A 120 -18.50 5.21 13.70
N TYR A 121 -18.49 6.44 14.23
CA TYR A 121 -17.32 7.01 14.89
C TYR A 121 -16.89 6.19 16.11
N ARG A 122 -17.82 5.79 16.98
CA ARG A 122 -17.50 4.94 18.15
C ARG A 122 -16.88 3.61 17.73
N LYS A 123 -17.45 2.95 16.70
CA LYS A 123 -16.88 1.71 16.14
C LYS A 123 -15.48 1.95 15.56
N PHE A 124 -15.29 3.06 14.84
CA PHE A 124 -14.01 3.43 14.27
C PHE A 124 -12.95 3.66 15.35
N ASP A 125 -13.29 4.41 16.40
CA ASP A 125 -12.40 4.72 17.52
C ASP A 125 -12.00 3.47 18.31
N ALA A 126 -12.96 2.56 18.56
CA ALA A 126 -12.67 1.28 19.19
C ALA A 126 -11.65 0.46 18.36
N VAL A 127 -11.85 0.36 17.04
CA VAL A 127 -10.92 -0.34 16.15
C VAL A 127 -9.56 0.37 16.08
N LYS A 128 -9.53 1.70 16.16
CA LYS A 128 -8.28 2.47 16.23
C LYS A 128 -7.49 2.12 17.49
N ARG A 129 -8.14 2.07 18.66
CA ARG A 129 -7.51 1.66 19.94
C ARG A 129 -7.01 0.22 19.89
N ASP A 130 -7.80 -0.70 19.35
CA ASP A 130 -7.38 -2.10 19.19
C ASP A 130 -6.14 -2.24 18.27
N LEU A 131 -6.06 -1.43 17.20
CA LEU A 131 -4.90 -1.41 16.31
C LEU A 131 -3.65 -0.90 17.02
N GLU A 132 -3.78 0.18 17.80
CA GLU A 132 -2.72 0.74 18.64
C GLU A 132 -2.14 -0.35 19.56
N TYR A 133 -3.02 -1.08 20.26
CA TYR A 133 -2.65 -2.15 21.19
C TYR A 133 -1.96 -3.35 20.52
N VAL A 134 -2.44 -3.79 19.36
CA VAL A 134 -1.93 -5.01 18.70
C VAL A 134 -0.58 -4.78 18.02
N GLY A 135 -0.29 -3.57 17.55
CA GLY A 135 0.96 -3.33 16.85
C GLY A 135 1.11 -1.95 16.27
N GLY A 136 0.57 -0.94 16.95
CA GLY A 136 0.71 0.46 16.59
C GLY A 136 -0.13 0.91 15.38
N PRO A 137 -0.05 2.20 15.07
CA PRO A 137 -0.93 2.84 14.10
C PRO A 137 -0.78 2.20 12.71
N ALA A 138 -1.92 1.95 12.07
CA ALA A 138 -1.97 1.52 10.68
C ALA A 138 -2.29 2.72 9.80
N SER A 139 -1.43 3.02 8.83
CA SER A 139 -1.76 3.99 7.79
C SER A 139 -2.82 3.43 6.85
N ILE A 140 -3.67 4.30 6.32
CA ILE A 140 -4.62 3.95 5.26
C ILE A 140 -3.82 3.80 3.96
N ASN A 141 -4.18 2.81 3.15
CA ASN A 141 -3.53 2.59 1.86
C ASN A 141 -3.81 3.80 0.95
N HIS A 142 -2.75 4.45 0.46
CA HIS A 142 -2.82 5.58 -0.49
C HIS A 142 -3.54 5.24 -1.80
N ARG A 143 -3.71 3.95 -2.13
CA ARG A 143 -4.45 3.48 -3.32
C ARG A 143 -5.94 3.30 -3.08
N THR A 144 -6.45 3.72 -1.94
CA THR A 144 -7.89 3.70 -1.69
C THR A 144 -8.60 4.64 -2.67
N THR A 145 -9.77 4.24 -3.16
CA THR A 145 -10.64 5.09 -4.00
C THR A 145 -11.56 5.98 -3.17
N LEU A 146 -11.51 5.86 -1.84
CA LEU A 146 -12.30 6.66 -0.92
C LEU A 146 -11.77 8.09 -0.83
N ASP A 147 -12.67 9.06 -0.88
CA ASP A 147 -12.37 10.46 -0.57
C ASP A 147 -12.14 10.60 0.94
N MET A 148 -10.86 10.58 1.32
CA MET A 148 -10.45 10.59 2.72
C MET A 148 -10.73 11.92 3.42
N ASP A 149 -10.69 13.05 2.70
CA ASP A 149 -10.92 14.38 3.28
C ASP A 149 -12.40 14.55 3.66
N THR A 150 -13.30 14.04 2.81
CA THR A 150 -14.73 14.02 3.11
C THR A 150 -15.05 13.07 4.26
N ILE A 151 -14.43 11.90 4.31
CA ILE A 151 -14.59 10.95 5.42
C ILE A 151 -14.08 11.53 6.73
N GLU A 152 -12.94 12.24 6.72
CA GLU A 152 -12.39 12.87 7.91
C GLU A 152 -13.34 13.94 8.46
N ARG A 153 -13.91 14.79 7.60
CA ARG A 153 -14.94 15.76 8.01
C ARG A 153 -16.15 15.07 8.65
N LYS A 154 -16.61 13.95 8.09
CA LYS A 154 -17.73 13.15 8.65
C LYS A 154 -17.37 12.52 10.00
N LEU A 155 -16.14 12.03 10.17
CA LEU A 155 -15.64 11.49 11.44
C LEU A 155 -15.54 12.57 12.52
N VAL A 156 -15.06 13.78 12.18
CA VAL A 156 -15.02 14.93 13.09
C VAL A 156 -16.43 15.29 13.56
N TYR A 157 -17.40 15.31 12.65
CA TYR A 157 -18.79 15.53 13.02
C TYR A 157 -19.32 14.41 13.94
N GLY A 158 -19.10 13.13 13.60
CA GLY A 158 -19.49 12.00 14.44
C GLY A 158 -18.89 12.06 15.86
N ARG A 159 -17.65 12.55 15.99
CA ARG A 159 -17.00 12.83 17.28
C ARG A 159 -17.71 13.94 18.06
N SER A 160 -18.09 15.03 17.39
CA SER A 160 -18.79 16.15 18.05
C SER A 160 -20.13 15.71 18.65
N LEU A 161 -20.88 14.83 17.96
CA LEU A 161 -22.13 14.25 18.46
C LEU A 161 -21.93 13.42 19.74
N CYS A 162 -20.81 12.71 19.86
CA CYS A 162 -20.48 11.95 21.07
C CYS A 162 -20.21 12.87 22.28
N SER A 163 -19.65 14.07 22.04
CA SER A 163 -19.25 14.99 23.11
C SER A 163 -20.47 15.68 23.73
N ILE A 164 -21.43 16.10 22.89
CA ILE A 164 -22.66 16.80 23.29
C ILE A 164 -23.53 15.98 24.26
N ARG A 165 -23.52 14.63 24.15
CA ARG A 165 -24.30 13.75 25.03
C ARG A 165 -23.68 13.55 26.41
N THR A 166 -22.37 13.71 26.55
CA THR A 166 -21.69 13.54 27.85
C THR A 166 -21.99 14.70 28.80
N GLU A 167 -22.33 15.87 28.26
CA GLU A 167 -22.64 17.08 29.03
C GLU A 167 -24.14 17.23 29.36
N GLY A 168 -25.02 16.56 28.61
CA GLY A 168 -26.48 16.67 28.77
C GLY A 168 -27.14 15.64 29.71
N GLN A 169 -26.37 14.86 30.46
CA GLN A 169 -26.88 13.78 31.32
C GLN A 169 -26.43 13.93 32.79
N MET A 170 -26.41 15.17 33.28
CA MET A 170 -26.36 15.52 34.71
C MET A 170 -27.54 16.45 35.00
N ASP A 171 -28.76 15.93 35.06
CA ASP A 171 -29.87 16.61 35.76
C ASP A 171 -31.03 15.63 36.01
N SER A 172 -31.05 15.09 37.22
CA SER A 172 -32.28 14.83 37.98
C SER A 172 -31.88 14.49 39.42
N PRO A 173 -32.02 15.43 40.38
CA PRO A 173 -31.90 15.09 41.78
C PRO A 173 -33.02 14.11 42.14
N VAL A 174 -32.63 12.95 42.65
CA VAL A 174 -33.55 11.98 43.25
C VAL A 174 -34.25 12.67 44.41
N SER A 175 -35.53 12.97 44.25
CA SER A 175 -36.40 13.45 45.31
C SER A 175 -36.46 12.40 46.42
N VAL A 176 -35.85 12.73 47.56
CA VAL A 176 -35.97 11.98 48.81
C VAL A 176 -37.43 12.07 49.26
N VAL A 177 -38.13 10.93 49.23
CA VAL A 177 -39.46 10.81 49.82
C VAL A 177 -39.26 10.61 51.33
N GLU A 178 -39.48 11.66 52.11
CA GLU A 178 -39.69 11.54 53.54
C GLU A 178 -41.05 10.87 53.78
N ALA A 179 -41.03 9.56 54.11
CA ALA A 179 -42.17 8.90 54.70
C ALA A 179 -42.15 9.17 56.21
N GLY A 180 -42.96 10.15 56.61
CA GLY A 180 -43.18 10.53 58.00
C GLY A 180 -43.86 9.43 58.82
N GLN A 181 -43.46 9.41 60.10
CA GLN A 181 -44.07 8.71 61.21
C GLN A 181 -45.54 9.15 61.41
N LYS A 182 -46.43 8.19 61.63
CA LYS A 182 -47.25 8.02 62.84
C LYS A 182 -48.09 6.75 62.76
#